data_AF-W5JPM2-F1
#
_entry.id   AF-W5JPM2-F1
#
_cell.length_a   1.000
_cell.length_b   1.000
_cell.length_c   1.000
_cell.angle_alpha   90.00
_cell.angle_beta   90.00
_cell.angle_gamma   90.00
#
_symmetry.space_group_name_H-M   'P 1'
#
loop_
_entity.id
_entity.type
_entity.pdbx_description
1 polymer ?
#
loop_
_entity_poly.entity_id
_entity_poly.type
_entity_poly.pdbx_seq_one_letter_code
_entity_poly.pdbx_strand_id
1 'polypeptide(L)'
;MSSPPARLYWFINDRNVPSEYLQPQHETTVENDGFLLRSRTLEIRFYIDEKRLGRLKGKLVLKCLARIDAIPQATRESTQIIYIPTTDELRNQKLINWRSAGT
;
A
#
# COMPACT_ATOMS: atom_id res chain seq x y z
N MET A 1 16.16 -20.95 18.57
CA MET A 1 14.74 -20.53 18.46
C MET A 1 14.71 -19.24 17.66
N SER A 2 14.16 -19.23 16.44
CA SER A 2 14.03 -17.99 15.67
C SER A 2 13.05 -17.04 16.39
N SER A 3 13.48 -15.79 16.53
CA SER A 3 12.75 -14.68 17.17
C SER A 3 11.32 -14.57 16.63
N PRO A 4 10.33 -14.15 17.44
CA PRO A 4 8.94 -14.07 16.98
C PRO A 4 8.83 -13.28 15.66
N PRO A 5 7.97 -13.73 14.72
CA PRO A 5 7.79 -13.05 13.44
C PRO A 5 7.39 -11.59 13.67
N ALA A 6 7.94 -10.69 12.85
CA ALA A 6 7.68 -9.27 12.93
C ALA A 6 6.16 -9.00 12.94
N ARG A 7 5.71 -8.05 13.74
CA ARG A 7 4.36 -7.50 13.61
C ARG A 7 4.31 -6.63 12.37
N LEU A 8 3.24 -6.82 11.59
CA LEU A 8 3.00 -6.06 10.39
C LEU A 8 1.93 -5.00 10.65
N TYR A 9 2.14 -3.81 10.11
CA TYR A 9 1.21 -2.70 10.18
C TYR A 9 1.04 -2.09 8.80
N TRP A 10 -0.17 -1.66 8.50
CA TRP A 10 -0.47 -0.92 7.28
C TRP A 10 -0.95 0.48 7.59
N PHE A 11 -0.51 1.41 6.76
CA PHE A 11 -0.94 2.80 6.77
C PHE A 11 -1.41 3.22 5.38
N ILE A 12 -2.51 3.96 5.34
CA ILE A 12 -3.00 4.68 4.17
C ILE A 12 -2.90 6.17 4.48
N ASN A 13 -2.09 6.91 3.73
CA ASN A 13 -1.82 8.33 3.94
C ASN A 13 -1.41 8.66 5.39
N ASP A 14 -0.46 7.88 5.91
CA ASP A 14 0.08 7.97 7.28
C ASP A 14 -0.95 7.75 8.40
N ARG A 15 -2.12 7.19 8.09
CA ARG A 15 -3.13 6.75 9.07
C ARG A 15 -3.19 5.23 9.12
N ASN A 16 -3.34 4.68 10.33
CA ASN A 16 -3.56 3.25 10.51
C ASN A 16 -4.74 2.77 9.67
N VAL A 17 -4.55 1.64 9.01
CA VAL A 17 -5.61 0.99 8.25
C VAL A 17 -6.66 0.41 9.21
N PRO A 18 -7.95 0.72 9.00
CA PRO A 18 -9.04 0.11 9.75
C PRO A 18 -9.08 -1.42 9.60
N SER A 19 -9.49 -2.12 10.65
CA SER A 19 -9.52 -3.60 10.66
C SER A 19 -10.38 -4.21 9.56
N GLU A 20 -11.42 -3.50 9.11
CA GLU A 20 -12.28 -3.95 8.01
C GLU A 20 -11.58 -4.03 6.64
N TYR A 21 -10.43 -3.38 6.47
CA TYR A 21 -9.62 -3.49 5.24
C TYR A 21 -8.50 -4.50 5.38
N LEU A 22 -8.14 -4.90 6.60
CA LEU A 22 -7.12 -5.91 6.83
C LEU A 22 -7.68 -7.27 6.44
N GLN A 23 -6.92 -8.02 5.66
CA GLN A 23 -7.21 -9.44 5.44
C GLN A 23 -6.73 -10.26 6.64
N PRO A 24 -7.25 -11.49 6.83
CA PRO A 24 -6.71 -12.41 7.83
C PRO A 24 -5.20 -12.53 7.70
N GLN A 25 -4.52 -12.43 8.84
CA GLN A 25 -3.07 -12.60 8.87
C GLN A 25 -2.72 -14.07 8.64
N HIS A 26 -1.75 -14.32 7.77
CA HIS A 26 -1.25 -15.66 7.49
C HIS A 26 0.16 -15.83 8.05
N GLU A 27 0.44 -16.98 8.65
CA GLU A 27 1.75 -17.35 9.15
C GLU A 27 2.18 -18.69 8.55
N THR A 28 3.43 -18.75 8.10
CA THR A 28 4.01 -19.95 7.50
C THR A 28 5.33 -20.24 8.18
N THR A 29 5.63 -21.53 8.34
CA THR A 29 6.95 -21.99 8.80
C THR A 29 7.58 -22.84 7.71
N VAL A 30 8.80 -22.52 7.33
CA VAL A 30 9.60 -23.25 6.35
C VAL A 30 10.87 -23.73 7.04
N GLU A 31 11.22 -25.01 6.86
CA GLU A 31 12.51 -25.54 7.27
C GLU A 31 13.53 -25.32 6.15
N ASN A 32 14.71 -24.81 6.51
CA ASN A 32 15.78 -24.52 5.58
C ASN A 32 17.12 -24.71 6.30
N ASP A 33 17.92 -25.67 5.84
CA ASP A 33 19.25 -25.99 6.39
C ASP A 33 19.28 -26.19 7.92
N GLY A 34 18.24 -26.83 8.48
CA GLY A 34 18.10 -27.07 9.92
C GLY A 34 17.51 -25.89 10.71
N PHE A 35 17.18 -24.78 10.04
CA PHE A 35 16.54 -23.62 10.65
C PHE A 35 15.04 -23.56 10.33
N LEU A 36 14.23 -23.32 11.36
CA LEU A 36 12.80 -23.02 11.20
C LEU A 36 12.61 -21.52 10.96
N LEU A 37 12.35 -21.16 9.70
CA LEU A 37 12.04 -19.81 9.26
C LEU A 37 10.55 -19.56 9.36
N ARG A 38 10.15 -18.60 10.18
CA ARG A 38 8.74 -18.18 10.31
C ARG A 38 8.53 -16.89 9.53
N SER A 39 7.53 -16.89 8.67
CA SER A 39 7.07 -15.70 7.95
C SER A 39 5.64 -15.36 8.33
N ARG A 40 5.30 -14.09 8.19
CA ARG A 40 3.96 -13.55 8.41
C ARG A 40 3.62 -12.66 7.23
N THR A 41 2.38 -12.76 6.77
CA THR A 41 1.82 -11.92 5.71
C THR A 41 0.57 -11.24 6.23
N LEU A 42 0.47 -9.94 5.99
CA LEU A 42 -0.70 -9.12 6.28
C LEU A 42 -1.04 -8.35 5.01
N GLU A 43 -2.24 -8.56 4.50
CA GLU A 43 -2.71 -7.95 3.26
C GLU A 43 -3.81 -6.91 3.55
N ILE A 44 -3.98 -5.97 2.64
CA ILE A 44 -5.07 -5.00 2.68
C ILE A 44 -5.94 -5.10 1.44
N ARG A 45 -7.26 -4.97 1.62
CA ARG A 45 -8.24 -4.91 0.55
C ARG A 45 -9.25 -3.83 0.88
N PHE A 46 -9.36 -2.83 0.00
CA PHE A 46 -10.29 -1.73 0.16
C PHE A 46 -10.75 -1.22 -1.22
N TYR A 47 -11.90 -0.56 -1.24
CA TYR A 47 -12.44 0.08 -2.43
C TYR A 47 -12.09 1.57 -2.44
N ILE A 48 -11.82 2.08 -3.64
CA ILE A 48 -11.64 3.51 -3.90
C ILE A 48 -12.95 4.02 -4.53
N ASP A 49 -13.79 4.67 -3.73
CA ASP A 49 -15.03 5.31 -4.18
C ASP A 49 -14.82 6.81 -4.48
N GLU A 50 -15.74 7.44 -5.21
CA GLU A 50 -15.65 8.87 -5.60
C GLU A 50 -15.53 9.82 -4.39
N LYS A 51 -16.18 9.48 -3.28
CA LYS A 51 -16.12 10.29 -2.04
C LYS A 51 -14.73 10.21 -1.40
N ARG A 52 -14.08 9.05 -1.45
CA ARG A 52 -12.69 8.85 -1.01
C ARG A 52 -11.73 9.50 -1.99
N LEU A 53 -11.95 9.40 -3.30
CA LEU A 53 -11.13 10.06 -4.33
C LEU A 53 -11.03 11.57 -4.09
N GLY A 54 -12.16 12.23 -3.82
CA GLY A 54 -12.17 13.65 -3.47
C GLY A 54 -11.33 14.00 -2.24
N ARG A 55 -11.19 13.07 -1.28
CA ARG A 55 -10.33 13.23 -0.09
C ARG A 55 -8.87 12.88 -0.33
N LEU A 56 -8.57 12.03 -1.30
CA LEU A 56 -7.22 11.57 -1.63
C LEU A 56 -6.39 12.62 -2.38
N LYS A 57 -7.00 13.70 -2.90
CA LYS A 57 -6.30 14.78 -3.64
C LYS A 57 -5.37 14.24 -4.74
N GLY A 58 -5.79 13.17 -5.43
CA GLY A 58 -5.02 12.56 -6.52
C GLY A 58 -3.83 11.68 -6.11
N LYS A 59 -3.57 11.48 -4.81
CA LYS A 59 -2.43 10.68 -4.32
C LYS A 59 -2.83 9.74 -3.19
N LEU A 60 -2.43 8.49 -3.32
CA LEU A 60 -2.57 7.45 -2.31
C LEU A 60 -1.18 6.96 -1.90
N VAL A 61 -0.86 7.04 -0.61
CA VAL A 61 0.39 6.55 -0.04
C VAL A 61 0.08 5.33 0.80
N LEU A 62 0.57 4.17 0.37
CA LEU A 62 0.49 2.92 1.11
C LEU A 62 1.83 2.68 1.79
N LYS A 63 1.83 2.42 3.10
CA LYS A 63 3.03 2.09 3.85
C LYS A 63 2.80 0.81 4.63
N CYS A 64 3.72 -0.15 4.47
CA CYS A 64 3.78 -1.37 5.27
C CYS A 64 4.98 -1.30 6.19
N LEU A 65 4.78 -1.56 7.48
CA LEU A 65 5.80 -1.53 8.52
C LEU A 65 5.91 -2.92 9.15
N ALA A 66 7.11 -3.48 9.14
CA ALA A 66 7.47 -4.70 9.85
C ALA A 66 8.34 -4.35 11.07
N ARG A 67 7.88 -4.71 12.28
CA ARG A 67 8.57 -4.42 13.54
C ARG A 67 8.71 -5.66 14.40
N ILE A 68 9.91 -5.88 14.93
CA ILE A 68 10.17 -6.86 15.98
C ILE A 68 10.11 -6.14 17.33
N ASP A 69 9.15 -6.48 18.20
CA ASP A 69 8.92 -5.73 19.44
C ASP A 69 10.14 -5.69 20.36
N ALA A 70 10.82 -6.83 20.47
CA ALA A 70 12.01 -6.99 21.29
C ALA A 70 13.24 -6.27 20.73
N ILE A 71 13.21 -5.88 19.44
CA ILE A 71 14.34 -5.29 18.72
C ILE A 71 13.81 -4.10 17.90
N PRO A 72 13.47 -2.95 18.53
CA PRO A 72 12.87 -1.81 17.84
C PRO A 72 13.69 -1.29 16.65
N GLN A 73 15.02 -1.40 16.73
CA GLN A 73 15.96 -1.04 15.66
C GLN A 73 15.85 -1.95 14.42
N ALA A 74 15.28 -3.15 14.54
CA ALA A 74 15.00 -4.06 13.44
C ALA A 74 13.61 -3.78 12.82
N THR A 75 13.29 -2.50 12.64
CA THR A 75 12.08 -2.06 11.94
C THR A 75 12.40 -1.87 10.47
N ARG A 76 11.54 -2.39 9.59
CA ARG A 76 11.60 -2.12 8.15
C ARG A 76 10.29 -1.52 7.68
N GLU A 77 10.38 -0.54 6.80
CA GLU A 77 9.22 0.03 6.13
C GLU A 77 9.36 -0.10 4.61
N SER A 78 8.22 -0.22 3.95
CA SER A 78 8.08 -0.13 2.50
C SER A 78 6.93 0.81 2.18
N THR A 79 7.15 1.74 1.26
CA THR A 79 6.14 2.73 0.86
C THR A 79 5.90 2.67 -0.64
N GLN A 80 4.63 2.56 -1.03
CA GLN A 80 4.17 2.64 -2.41
C GLN A 80 3.28 3.87 -2.58
N ILE A 81 3.59 4.68 -3.59
CA ILE A 81 2.78 5.83 -3.97
C ILE A 81 2.00 5.47 -5.23
N ILE A 82 0.70 5.72 -5.22
CA ILE A 82 -0.20 5.53 -6.34
C ILE A 82 -0.82 6.88 -6.67
N TYR A 83 -0.61 7.34 -7.90
CA TYR A 83 -1.24 8.54 -8.42
C TYR A 83 -2.58 8.16 -9.05
N ILE A 84 -3.64 8.84 -8.64
CA ILE A 84 -4.98 8.60 -9.15
C ILE A 84 -5.34 9.75 -10.08
N PRO A 85 -5.45 9.51 -11.41
CA PRO A 85 -5.79 10.56 -12.35
C PRO A 85 -7.19 11.09 -12.01
N THR A 86 -7.27 12.39 -11.78
CA THR A 86 -8.57 13.04 -11.59
C THR A 86 -9.25 13.20 -12.96
N THR A 87 -10.57 13.11 -12.98
CA THR A 87 -11.38 13.18 -14.21
C THR A 87 -11.12 14.45 -15.04
N ASP A 88 -10.60 15.52 -14.42
CA ASP A 88 -10.28 16.79 -15.07
C ASP A 88 -9.03 16.71 -15.97
N GLU A 89 -8.02 15.90 -15.59
CA GLU A 89 -6.81 15.69 -16.39
C GLU A 89 -7.12 14.94 -17.70
N LEU A 90 -8.12 14.04 -17.68
CA LEU A 90 -8.60 13.32 -18.86
C LEU A 90 -9.44 14.20 -19.80
N ARG A 91 -10.07 15.27 -19.29
CA ARG A 91 -10.85 16.23 -20.12
C ARG A 91 -9.95 17.19 -20.88
N ASN A 92 -8.86 17.64 -20.26
CA ASN A 92 -7.92 18.57 -20.89
C ASN A 92 -7.07 17.93 -22.00
N GLN A 93 -7.00 16.59 -22.08
CA GLN A 93 -6.32 15.89 -23.18
C GLN A 93 -7.10 15.88 -24.50
N LYS A 94 -8.40 16.23 -24.51
CA LYS A 94 -9.23 16.24 -25.74
C LYS A 94 -9.33 17.59 -26.45
N LEU A 95 -8.59 18.62 -25.99
CA LEU A 95 -8.64 19.97 -26.56
C LEU A 95 -7.45 20.35 -27.44
N ILE A 96 -6.64 19.38 -27.89
CA ILE A 96 -5.70 19.63 -28.99
C ILE A 96 -6.52 19.80 -30.28
N ASN A 97 -6.90 21.05 -30.53
CA ASN A 97 -7.60 21.53 -31.71
C ASN A 97 -6.90 21.06 -33.00
N TRP A 98 -7.60 20.26 -33.82
CA TRP A 98 -7.25 19.98 -35.23
C TRP A 98 -7.52 21.19 -36.14
N ARG A 99 -7.20 22.41 -35.70
CA ARG A 99 -7.23 23.59 -36.57
C ARG A 99 -5.81 23.86 -37.04
N SER A 100 -5.47 23.37 -38.24
CA SER A 100 -4.62 24.00 -39.27
C SER A 100 -4.00 22.94 -40.20
N ALA A 101 -4.69 22.63 -41.30
CA ALA A 101 -4.06 22.18 -42.54
C ALA A 101 -4.96 22.62 -43.70
N GLY A 102 -5.09 23.95 -43.83
CA GLY A 102 -5.68 24.59 -44.98
C GLY A 102 -4.68 25.59 -45.53
N THR A 103 -3.90 25.13 -46.52
CA THR A 103 -3.32 25.88 -47.66
C THR A 103 -2.73 24.85 -48.59
#